data_AF-A0A947BS16-F1
#
_entry.id   AF-A0A947BS16-F1
#
_cell.length_a   1.000
_cell.length_b   1.000
_cell.length_c   1.000
_cell.angle_alpha   90.00
_cell.angle_beta   90.00
_cell.angle_gamma   90.00
#
_symmetry.space_group_name_H-M   'P 1'
#
loop_
_entity.id
_entity.type
_entity.pdbx_description
1 polymer ?
#
loop_
_entity_poly.entity_id
_entity_poly.type
_entity_poly.pdbx_seq_one_letter_code
_entity_poly.pdbx_strand_id
1 'polypeptide(L)'
;FDDNPHKPANISENSVVYTGTHDNDTTAGWFDSLQPYEQEYVFEILQTEPQNDIAHCLAETALYTKANTAIMPLQDILQLSSDHRMNTPGQKENNWNWRFEWEQLDDSNCEFMKYHIDNSERYHAD
;
A
#
# COMPACT_ATOMS: atom_id res chain seq x y z
N PHE A 1 -20.00 4.10 8.99
CA PHE A 1 -18.79 3.94 8.15
C PHE A 1 -17.62 4.78 8.68
N ASP A 2 -17.84 5.83 9.47
CA ASP A 2 -16.74 6.59 10.12
C ASP A 2 -15.97 5.79 11.16
N ASP A 3 -16.60 4.76 11.69
CA ASP A 3 -16.09 3.79 12.66
C ASP A 3 -15.24 2.67 12.04
N ASN A 4 -14.99 2.68 10.73
CA ASN A 4 -14.14 1.67 10.09
C ASN A 4 -12.72 1.76 10.67
N PRO A 5 -12.21 0.70 11.33
CA PRO A 5 -10.90 0.73 12.00
C PRO A 5 -9.71 0.86 11.03
N HIS A 6 -9.93 0.62 9.73
CA HIS A 6 -8.88 0.71 8.70
C HIS A 6 -8.73 2.12 8.12
N LYS A 7 -9.59 3.08 8.49
CA LYS A 7 -9.39 4.48 8.10
C LYS A 7 -8.14 5.03 8.78
N PRO A 8 -7.28 5.82 8.09
CA PRO A 8 -6.04 6.34 8.66
C PRO A 8 -6.22 7.04 10.01
N ALA A 9 -7.27 7.84 10.15
CA ALA A 9 -7.60 8.57 11.38
C ALA A 9 -7.96 7.67 12.58
N ASN A 10 -8.38 6.42 12.33
CA ASN A 10 -8.82 5.46 13.35
C ASN A 10 -7.72 4.46 13.73
N ILE A 11 -6.60 4.44 13.01
CA ILE A 11 -5.47 3.56 13.32
C ILE A 11 -4.74 4.09 14.54
N SER A 12 -4.67 3.27 15.59
CA SER A 12 -4.00 3.59 16.84
C SER A 12 -2.58 3.01 16.92
N GLU A 13 -1.84 3.51 17.90
CA GLU A 13 -0.65 2.84 18.44
C GLU A 13 -0.95 1.37 18.79
N ASN A 14 0.08 0.53 18.83
CA ASN A 14 -0.03 -0.93 19.01
C ASN A 14 -0.82 -1.66 17.90
N SER A 15 -0.74 -1.14 16.68
CA SER A 15 -1.26 -1.79 15.47
C SER A 15 -0.14 -2.06 14.46
N VAL A 16 -0.40 -2.99 13.54
CA VAL A 16 0.37 -3.17 12.31
C VAL A 16 -0.53 -2.77 11.14
N VAL A 17 -0.15 -1.74 10.41
CA VAL A 17 -0.87 -1.30 9.20
C VAL A 17 -0.27 -1.95 7.97
N TYR A 18 -1.12 -2.35 7.04
CA TYR A 18 -0.74 -2.87 5.73
C TYR A 18 -1.44 -2.05 4.65
N THR A 19 -0.76 -1.79 3.53
CA THR A 19 -1.45 -1.34 2.30
C THR A 19 -2.31 -2.47 1.73
N GLY A 20 -1.75 -3.67 1.74
CA GLY A 20 -2.42 -4.93 1.46
C GLY A 20 -1.64 -6.10 2.06
N THR A 21 -2.30 -7.25 2.14
CA THR A 21 -1.67 -8.53 2.48
C THR A 21 -1.46 -9.35 1.21
N HIS A 22 -0.85 -10.53 1.34
CA HIS A 22 -0.70 -11.46 0.21
C HIS A 22 -2.04 -11.96 -0.38
N ASP A 23 -3.14 -11.88 0.38
CA ASP A 23 -4.48 -12.28 -0.06
C ASP A 23 -5.22 -11.16 -0.81
N ASN A 24 -4.75 -9.92 -0.68
CA ASN A 24 -5.29 -8.77 -1.39
C ASN A 24 -4.74 -8.72 -2.82
N ASP A 25 -5.42 -7.97 -3.68
CA ASP A 25 -4.81 -7.54 -4.94
C ASP A 25 -3.67 -6.55 -4.66
N THR A 26 -2.85 -6.24 -5.67
CA THR A 26 -1.93 -5.09 -5.58
C THR A 26 -2.75 -3.81 -5.39
N THR A 27 -2.16 -2.78 -4.81
CA THR A 27 -2.88 -1.52 -4.58
C THR A 27 -3.35 -0.89 -5.89
N ALA A 28 -2.52 -0.92 -6.95
CA ALA A 28 -2.90 -0.44 -8.27
C ALA A 28 -4.05 -1.28 -8.87
N GLY A 29 -3.93 -2.61 -8.81
CA GLY A 29 -4.97 -3.52 -9.31
C GLY A 29 -6.32 -3.38 -8.58
N TRP A 30 -6.27 -3.27 -7.25
CA TRP A 30 -7.44 -2.98 -6.43
C TRP A 30 -8.09 -1.67 -6.83
N PHE A 31 -7.32 -0.58 -6.94
CA PHE A 31 -7.85 0.74 -7.26
C PHE A 31 -8.46 0.80 -8.66
N ASP A 32 -7.81 0.18 -9.66
CA ASP A 32 -8.31 0.09 -11.03
C ASP A 32 -9.62 -0.70 -11.14
N SER A 33 -9.90 -1.60 -10.18
CA SER A 33 -11.14 -2.37 -10.12
C SER A 33 -12.35 -1.60 -9.58
N LEU A 34 -12.10 -0.47 -8.90
CA LEU A 34 -13.12 0.36 -8.27
C LEU A 34 -13.95 1.14 -9.29
N GLN A 35 -15.18 1.49 -8.92
CA GLN A 35 -15.97 2.46 -9.68
C GLN A 35 -15.41 3.88 -9.49
N PRO A 36 -15.63 4.81 -10.44
CA PRO A 36 -15.06 6.17 -10.35
C PRO A 36 -15.38 6.91 -9.04
N TYR A 37 -16.60 6.80 -8.52
CA TYR A 37 -16.98 7.43 -7.25
C TYR A 37 -16.30 6.80 -6.04
N GLU A 38 -15.92 5.53 -6.11
CA GLU A 38 -15.16 4.85 -5.06
C GLU A 38 -13.69 5.31 -5.08
N GLN A 39 -13.12 5.52 -6.27
CA GLN A 39 -11.79 6.11 -6.43
C GLN A 39 -11.72 7.54 -5.87
N GLU A 40 -12.72 8.37 -6.17
CA GLU A 40 -12.86 9.71 -5.58
C GLU A 40 -12.92 9.63 -4.04
N TYR A 41 -13.74 8.73 -3.51
CA TYR A 41 -13.85 8.52 -2.06
C TYR A 41 -12.52 8.08 -1.42
N VAL A 42 -11.71 7.27 -2.11
CA VAL A 42 -10.37 6.91 -1.61
C VAL A 42 -9.53 8.17 -1.41
N PHE A 43 -9.45 9.06 -2.40
CA PHE A 43 -8.69 10.31 -2.27
C PHE A 43 -9.22 11.23 -1.17
N GLU A 44 -10.54 11.30 -0.99
CA GLU A 44 -11.15 12.03 0.15
C GLU A 44 -10.69 11.47 1.51
N ILE A 45 -10.64 10.14 1.65
CA ILE A 45 -10.19 9.48 2.89
C ILE A 45 -8.69 9.65 3.12
N LEU A 46 -7.89 9.60 2.06
CA LEU A 46 -6.44 9.83 2.12
C LEU A 46 -6.09 11.32 2.29
N GLN A 47 -7.06 12.22 2.14
CA GLN A 47 -6.89 13.68 2.21
C GLN A 47 -5.81 14.20 1.24
N THR A 48 -5.78 13.63 0.04
CA THR A 48 -4.86 14.01 -1.04
C THR A 48 -5.63 14.26 -2.33
N GLU A 49 -5.04 15.05 -3.22
CA GLU A 49 -5.60 15.26 -4.55
C GLU A 49 -5.47 13.99 -5.41
N PRO A 50 -6.37 13.77 -6.38
CA PRO A 50 -6.24 12.65 -7.31
C PRO A 50 -4.89 12.64 -8.00
N GLN A 51 -4.20 11.50 -7.92
CA GLN A 51 -2.90 11.29 -8.54
C GLN A 51 -2.83 9.94 -9.25
N ASN A 52 -1.89 9.82 -10.19
CA ASN A 52 -1.74 8.63 -11.03
C ASN A 52 -1.20 7.41 -10.26
N ASP A 53 -0.57 7.62 -9.11
CA ASP A 53 0.10 6.58 -8.35
C ASP A 53 -0.53 6.44 -6.96
N ILE A 54 -1.55 5.60 -6.91
CA ILE A 54 -2.28 5.28 -5.70
C ILE A 54 -1.46 4.40 -4.74
N ALA A 55 -0.52 3.59 -5.27
CA ALA A 55 0.35 2.75 -4.44
C ALA A 55 1.25 3.61 -3.56
N HIS A 56 1.83 4.67 -4.12
CA HIS A 56 2.56 5.67 -3.34
C HIS A 56 1.66 6.41 -2.34
N CYS A 57 0.43 6.81 -2.69
CA CYS A 57 -0.48 7.45 -1.72
C CYS A 57 -0.70 6.57 -0.49
N LEU A 58 -0.97 5.28 -0.70
CA LEU A 58 -1.28 4.34 0.36
C LEU A 58 -0.04 3.98 1.18
N ALA A 59 1.12 3.83 0.52
CA ALA A 59 2.41 3.64 1.19
C ALA A 59 2.74 4.83 2.11
N GLU A 60 2.64 6.06 1.59
CA GLU A 60 2.80 7.28 2.37
C GLU A 60 1.79 7.29 3.53
N THR A 61 0.50 7.13 3.25
CA THR A 61 -0.54 7.14 4.29
C THR A 61 -0.25 6.13 5.39
N ALA A 62 0.14 4.90 5.04
CA ALA A 62 0.50 3.85 6.00
C ALA A 62 1.66 4.28 6.89
N LEU A 63 2.71 4.87 6.31
CA LEU A 63 3.85 5.40 7.04
C LEU A 63 3.46 6.57 7.97
N TYR A 64 2.48 7.40 7.62
CA TYR A 64 2.06 8.52 8.47
C TYR A 64 0.95 8.20 9.49
N THR A 65 0.50 6.94 9.58
CA THR A 65 -0.42 6.51 10.66
C THR A 65 0.27 6.42 12.02
N LYS A 66 -0.52 6.29 13.09
CA LYS A 66 -0.01 6.00 14.45
C LYS A 66 0.41 4.54 14.68
N ALA A 67 0.29 3.66 13.68
CA ALA A 67 0.67 2.25 13.84
C ALA A 67 2.18 2.14 14.17
N ASN A 68 2.53 1.23 15.08
CA ASN A 68 3.93 0.98 15.44
C ASN A 68 4.70 0.33 14.30
N THR A 69 4.01 -0.36 13.38
CA THR A 69 4.62 -1.03 12.24
C THR A 69 3.77 -0.81 11.00
N ALA A 70 4.40 -0.42 9.90
CA ALA A 70 3.80 -0.33 8.58
C ALA A 70 4.46 -1.36 7.66
N ILE A 71 3.67 -2.15 6.96
CA ILE A 71 4.15 -3.20 6.06
C ILE A 71 3.51 -3.01 4.68
N MET A 72 4.34 -2.99 3.64
CA MET A 72 3.91 -2.88 2.26
C MET A 72 4.38 -4.11 1.49
N PRO A 73 3.51 -4.76 0.70
CA PRO A 73 3.94 -5.74 -0.30
C PRO A 73 4.94 -5.11 -1.28
N LEU A 74 5.93 -5.88 -1.71
CA LEU A 74 6.92 -5.40 -2.68
C LEU A 74 6.27 -5.04 -4.03
N GLN A 75 5.15 -5.66 -4.37
CA GLN A 75 4.34 -5.28 -5.53
C GLN A 75 3.88 -3.82 -5.50
N ASP A 76 3.55 -3.29 -4.33
CA ASP A 76 3.10 -1.90 -4.17
C ASP A 76 4.28 -0.93 -4.29
N ILE A 77 5.45 -1.30 -3.75
CA ILE A 77 6.70 -0.53 -3.92
C ILE A 77 7.09 -0.45 -5.41
N LEU A 78 6.85 -1.54 -6.15
CA LEU A 78 7.10 -1.64 -7.59
C LEU A 78 5.91 -1.14 -8.45
N GLN A 79 4.82 -0.68 -7.82
CA GLN A 79 3.60 -0.16 -8.47
C GLN A 79 2.99 -1.11 -9.53
N LEU A 80 2.97 -2.40 -9.22
CA LEU A 80 2.55 -3.43 -10.18
C LEU A 80 1.03 -3.59 -10.25
N SER A 81 0.51 -3.97 -11.42
CA SER A 81 -0.91 -4.26 -11.65
C SER A 81 -1.37 -5.60 -11.06
N SER A 82 -2.66 -5.93 -11.20
CA SER A 82 -3.26 -7.19 -10.74
C SER A 82 -2.61 -8.46 -11.29
N ASP A 83 -1.88 -8.38 -12.41
CA ASP A 83 -1.12 -9.51 -12.97
C ASP A 83 -0.03 -10.01 -12.00
N HIS A 84 0.30 -9.21 -10.99
CA HIS A 84 1.31 -9.50 -9.97
C HIS A 84 0.72 -9.87 -8.61
N ARG A 85 -0.59 -10.11 -8.53
CA ARG A 85 -1.25 -10.57 -7.31
C ARG A 85 -0.66 -11.88 -6.79
N MET A 86 -0.39 -11.94 -5.49
CA MET A 86 0.21 -13.13 -4.87
C MET A 86 -0.78 -14.28 -4.71
N ASN A 87 -1.95 -14.02 -4.10
CA ASN A 87 -2.97 -15.04 -3.87
C ASN A 87 -4.38 -14.46 -4.07
N THR A 88 -5.26 -15.26 -4.67
CA THR A 88 -6.69 -15.01 -4.72
C THR A 88 -7.40 -16.07 -3.87
N PRO A 89 -7.85 -15.73 -2.65
CA PRO A 89 -8.53 -16.68 -1.78
C PRO A 89 -9.71 -17.38 -2.47
N GLY A 90 -9.78 -18.71 -2.34
CA GLY A 90 -10.80 -19.53 -2.96
C GLY A 90 -10.48 -20.00 -4.39
N GLN A 91 -9.43 -19.48 -5.04
CA GLN A 91 -8.92 -20.00 -6.29
C GLN A 91 -7.91 -21.13 -6.06
N LYS A 92 -7.93 -22.16 -6.90
CA LYS A 92 -7.04 -23.32 -6.76
C LYS A 92 -5.72 -23.18 -7.52
N GLU A 93 -5.71 -22.37 -8.57
CA GLU A 93 -4.60 -22.25 -9.52
C GLU A 93 -4.12 -20.79 -9.57
N ASN A 94 -2.92 -20.58 -10.11
CA ASN A 94 -2.32 -19.26 -10.33
C ASN A 94 -2.09 -18.41 -9.07
N ASN A 95 -1.84 -19.07 -7.92
CA ASN A 95 -1.46 -18.42 -6.66
C ASN A 95 0.00 -18.77 -6.30
N TRP A 96 0.63 -17.94 -5.48
CA TRP A 96 1.95 -18.17 -4.89
C TRP A 96 3.11 -18.30 -5.88
N ASN A 97 2.91 -17.82 -7.11
CA ASN A 97 3.90 -17.89 -8.19
C ASN A 97 4.62 -16.55 -8.44
N TRP A 98 4.18 -15.46 -7.81
CA TRP A 98 4.79 -14.16 -8.03
C TRP A 98 6.24 -14.14 -7.55
N ARG A 99 7.11 -13.56 -8.39
CA ARG A 99 8.52 -13.34 -8.13
C ARG A 99 8.89 -11.97 -8.69
N PHE A 100 9.95 -11.41 -8.15
CA PHE A 100 10.58 -10.20 -8.68
C PHE A 100 12.02 -10.49 -9.05
N GLU A 101 12.56 -9.67 -9.95
CA GLU A 101 13.98 -9.59 -10.28
C GLU A 101 14.55 -8.29 -9.71
N TRP A 102 15.80 -8.30 -9.26
CA TRP A 102 16.41 -7.17 -8.56
C TRP A 102 16.50 -5.91 -9.41
N GLU A 103 16.60 -6.06 -10.72
CA GLU A 103 16.63 -4.98 -11.70
C GLU A 103 15.32 -4.19 -11.77
N GLN A 104 14.22 -4.72 -11.21
CA GLN A 104 12.96 -4.00 -11.08
C GLN A 104 12.98 -2.96 -9.96
N LEU A 105 13.85 -3.15 -8.95
CA LEU A 105 14.06 -2.16 -7.90
C LEU A 105 15.09 -1.15 -8.36
N ASP A 106 14.64 0.07 -8.60
CA ASP A 106 15.50 1.17 -8.98
C ASP A 106 15.72 2.17 -7.84
N ASP A 107 16.58 3.16 -8.10
CA ASP A 107 16.90 4.21 -7.15
C ASP A 107 15.66 5.03 -6.75
N SER A 108 14.67 5.16 -7.63
CA SER A 108 13.45 5.93 -7.35
C SER A 108 12.59 5.25 -6.28
N ASN A 109 12.46 3.92 -6.33
CA ASN A 109 11.76 3.17 -5.29
C ASN A 109 12.47 3.34 -3.93
N CYS A 110 13.81 3.26 -3.94
CA CYS A 110 14.62 3.40 -2.74
C CYS A 110 14.56 4.81 -2.15
N GLU A 111 14.66 5.84 -2.99
CA GLU A 111 14.60 7.25 -2.60
C GLU A 111 13.23 7.62 -2.04
N PHE A 112 12.14 7.17 -2.68
CA PHE A 112 10.79 7.34 -2.19
C PHE A 112 10.63 6.76 -0.78
N MET A 113 11.00 5.49 -0.61
CA MET A 113 10.87 4.82 0.69
C MET A 113 11.75 5.48 1.76
N LYS A 114 13.00 5.81 1.42
CA LYS A 114 13.90 6.48 2.36
C LYS A 114 13.35 7.83 2.80
N TYR A 115 12.89 8.66 1.86
CA TYR A 115 12.32 9.96 2.16
C TYR A 115 11.14 9.84 3.14
N HIS A 116 10.17 8.96 2.87
CA HIS A 116 9.00 8.84 3.74
C HIS A 116 9.30 8.14 5.07
N ILE A 117 10.25 7.19 5.13
CA ILE A 117 10.70 6.59 6.40
C ILE A 117 11.34 7.66 7.30
N ASP A 118 12.21 8.50 6.74
CA ASP A 118 12.90 9.56 7.49
C ASP A 118 11.89 10.61 8.01
N ASN A 119 10.95 11.04 7.16
CA ASN A 119 9.97 12.09 7.51
C ASN A 119 8.77 11.61 8.34
N SER A 120 8.56 10.28 8.45
CA SER A 120 7.52 9.69 9.32
C SER A 120 8.07 9.23 10.67
N GLU A 121 9.34 9.55 10.99
CA GLU A 121 10.02 9.15 12.24
C GLU A 121 10.07 7.63 12.44
N ARG A 122 10.09 6.86 11.34
CA ARG A 122 10.16 5.38 11.36
C ARG A 122 11.58 4.84 11.22
N TYR A 123 12.56 5.72 11.14
CA TYR A 123 13.97 5.32 11.17
C TYR A 123 14.43 5.10 12.62
N HIS A 124 14.60 3.85 13.02
CA HIS A 124 15.32 3.51 14.24
C HIS A 124 16.83 3.46 13.92
N ALA A 125 17.51 4.59 14.07
CA ALA A 125 18.95 4.61 14.20
C ALA A 125 19.30 4.24 15.65
N ASP A 126 19.87 3.05 15.85
CA ASP A 126 20.55 2.73 17.11
C ASP A 126 21.83 3.58 17.28
#